data_AF-A0A9X3G001-F1
#
_entry.id   AF-A0A9X3G001-F1
#
_cell.length_a   1.000
_cell.length_b   1.000
_cell.length_c   1.000
_cell.angle_alpha   90.00
_cell.angle_beta   90.00
_cell.angle_gamma   90.00
#
_symmetry.space_group_name_H-M   'P 1'
#
loop_
_entity.id
_entity.type
_entity.pdbx_description
1 polymer ?
#
loop_
_entity_poly.entity_id
_entity_poly.type
_entity_poly.pdbx_seq_one_letter_code
_entity_poly.pdbx_strand_id
1 'polypeptide(L)'
;MVDQPTDTEAVTDEIADAQLSYDERVASGYYIYGLVDPRALRETGGDPLLSVFYVGKGKNDRWAMHERDVLNTLTREELLLERRSSKAERIRMILDRGEQVPAIRLSAGYLDDKDAYYAEALAIDTVGAVLAQAGRPPLTNATPGHHAGFVWLRDHFVFTETVEEELRGEPPTSGLPTAAPTEILVKGTVEELIVPGQRVTDPARLPHDVAAFGARVIALHMLDDAHPETTTRRGWDPLDPWTDLEARDRARRYWPIAPHRVATWLRNPDTMPRSLLLAIPEPGGQTVVRYAWSIDPLGTWEYYPDAGRWGLPLGDRLYEHLRLGRALYDNRDGRRVQVLHGYASGIRVIDS
;
A
#
# COMPACT_ATOMS: atom_id res chain seq x y z
N MET A 1 14.15 38.02 -39.06
CA MET A 1 13.71 36.62 -39.19
C MET A 1 14.17 35.94 -37.92
N VAL A 2 13.24 35.76 -36.99
CA VAL A 2 13.49 35.13 -35.69
C VAL A 2 13.04 33.68 -35.84
N ASP A 3 13.99 32.77 -35.70
CA ASP A 3 13.77 31.32 -35.77
C ASP A 3 13.10 30.89 -34.46
N GLN A 4 11.88 30.36 -34.53
CA GLN A 4 11.20 29.74 -33.40
C GLN A 4 11.55 28.26 -33.37
N PRO A 5 11.94 27.69 -32.20
CA PRO A 5 12.13 26.26 -32.07
C PRO A 5 10.79 25.55 -32.24
N THR A 6 10.81 24.44 -32.97
CA THR A 6 9.64 23.66 -33.36
C THR A 6 9.17 22.79 -32.19
N ASP A 7 7.89 22.94 -31.82
CA ASP A 7 7.14 22.21 -30.77
C ASP A 7 7.00 20.70 -31.01
N THR A 8 7.82 20.08 -31.86
CA THR A 8 7.64 18.68 -32.28
C THR A 8 8.37 17.69 -31.36
N GLU A 9 9.46 18.10 -30.68
CA GLU A 9 10.20 17.20 -29.77
C GLU A 9 9.54 17.06 -28.38
N ALA A 10 8.84 18.10 -27.89
CA ALA A 10 8.17 18.06 -26.59
C ALA A 10 6.93 17.15 -26.57
N VAL A 11 6.23 17.03 -27.71
CA VAL A 11 5.02 16.21 -27.84
C VAL A 11 5.36 14.71 -27.94
N THR A 12 6.57 14.35 -28.39
CA THR A 12 7.00 12.95 -28.49
C THR A 12 7.40 12.34 -27.14
N ASP A 13 7.92 13.12 -26.20
CA ASP A 13 8.25 12.64 -24.85
C ASP A 13 7.00 12.49 -23.96
N GLU A 14 6.01 13.38 -24.08
CA GLU A 14 4.73 13.28 -23.34
C GLU A 14 3.89 12.06 -23.75
N ILE A 15 4.02 11.58 -25.01
CA ILE A 15 3.28 10.41 -25.50
C ILE A 15 3.97 9.09 -25.10
N ALA A 16 5.28 9.09 -24.86
CA ALA A 16 6.02 7.91 -24.41
C ALA A 16 5.76 7.56 -22.94
N ASP A 17 5.56 8.57 -22.09
CA ASP A 17 5.33 8.40 -20.64
C ASP A 17 3.92 7.86 -20.30
N ALA A 18 2.93 8.09 -21.16
CA ALA A 18 1.55 7.62 -20.97
C ALA A 18 1.37 6.10 -21.19
N GLN A 19 2.40 5.38 -21.65
CA GLN A 19 2.35 3.95 -21.95
C GLN A 19 3.10 3.06 -20.95
N LEU A 20 3.76 3.65 -19.94
CA LEU A 20 4.47 2.89 -18.93
C LEU A 20 3.50 2.25 -17.94
N SER A 21 3.58 0.93 -17.79
CA SER A 21 2.85 0.19 -16.76
C SER A 21 3.18 0.72 -15.37
N TYR A 22 2.29 0.51 -14.40
CA TYR A 22 2.54 0.92 -13.01
C TYR A 22 3.89 0.41 -12.48
N ASP A 23 4.25 -0.84 -12.78
CA ASP A 23 5.51 -1.44 -12.36
C ASP A 23 6.73 -0.77 -13.01
N GLU A 24 6.63 -0.41 -14.29
CA GLU A 24 7.67 0.35 -15.00
C GLU A 24 7.83 1.76 -14.44
N ARG A 25 6.72 2.42 -14.09
CA ARG A 25 6.75 3.74 -13.43
C ARG A 25 7.37 3.65 -12.04
N VAL A 26 7.03 2.62 -11.26
CA VAL A 26 7.62 2.38 -9.94
C VAL A 26 9.11 2.05 -10.02
N ALA A 27 9.55 1.38 -11.09
CA ALA A 27 10.96 1.05 -11.32
C ALA A 27 11.79 2.27 -11.79
N SER A 28 11.27 3.03 -12.75
CA SER A 28 12.03 4.07 -13.46
C SER A 28 11.71 5.51 -13.04
N GLY A 29 10.58 5.75 -12.39
CA GLY A 29 10.12 7.07 -12.00
C GLY A 29 10.82 7.63 -10.75
N TYR A 30 10.37 8.81 -10.34
CA TYR A 30 10.70 9.39 -9.06
C TYR A 30 10.02 8.62 -7.92
N TYR A 31 10.63 8.72 -6.74
CA TYR A 31 10.11 8.16 -5.50
C TYR A 31 10.46 9.07 -4.33
N ILE A 32 9.64 8.98 -3.28
CA ILE A 32 9.86 9.63 -1.99
C ILE A 32 10.43 8.59 -1.04
N TYR A 33 11.42 8.99 -0.25
CA TYR A 33 12.06 8.15 0.75
C TYR A 33 12.13 8.86 2.11
N GLY A 34 12.21 8.07 3.17
CA GLY A 34 12.47 8.51 4.53
C GLY A 34 13.80 7.96 5.02
N LEU A 35 14.65 8.79 5.63
CA LEU A 35 15.83 8.31 6.36
C LEU A 35 15.43 8.00 7.80
N VAL A 36 15.86 6.82 8.27
CA VAL A 36 15.49 6.26 9.56
C VAL A 36 16.65 6.40 10.53
N ASP A 37 16.34 6.78 11.77
CA ASP A 37 17.32 6.76 12.86
C ASP A 37 17.29 5.36 13.52
N PRO A 38 18.39 4.58 13.47
CA PRO A 38 18.44 3.23 14.05
C PRO A 38 18.14 3.18 15.55
N ARG A 39 18.48 4.24 16.28
CA ARG A 39 18.15 4.33 17.70
C ARG A 39 16.65 4.53 17.87
N ALA A 40 16.06 5.45 17.10
CA ALA A 40 14.61 5.65 17.11
C ALA A 40 13.89 4.36 16.71
N LEU A 41 14.43 3.62 15.74
CA LEU A 41 13.91 2.33 15.28
C LEU A 41 13.87 1.30 16.40
N ARG A 42 14.90 1.22 17.24
CA ARG A 42 14.87 0.34 18.42
C ARG A 42 13.88 0.83 19.48
N GLU A 43 13.80 2.13 19.71
CA GLU A 43 12.89 2.74 20.69
C GLU A 43 11.41 2.59 20.31
N THR A 44 11.10 2.47 19.03
CA THR A 44 9.75 2.35 18.47
C THR A 44 9.35 0.91 18.18
N GLY A 45 10.08 -0.08 18.72
CA GLY A 45 9.77 -1.50 18.52
C GLY A 45 10.02 -1.99 17.09
N GLY A 46 10.83 -1.27 16.31
CA GLY A 46 11.11 -1.58 14.92
C GLY A 46 10.19 -0.88 13.93
N ASP A 47 9.35 0.07 14.35
CA ASP A 47 8.51 0.86 13.43
C ASP A 47 9.37 1.88 12.67
N PRO A 48 9.59 1.68 11.36
CA PRO A 48 10.47 2.55 10.60
C PRO A 48 9.84 3.93 10.33
N LEU A 49 8.52 4.02 10.26
CA LEU A 49 7.80 5.27 10.01
C LEU A 49 7.92 6.23 11.21
N LEU A 50 7.76 5.70 12.44
CA LEU A 50 7.95 6.47 13.68
C LEU A 50 9.42 6.82 13.98
N SER A 51 10.31 6.35 13.12
CA SER A 51 11.76 6.48 13.24
C SER A 51 12.37 7.29 12.10
N VAL A 52 11.53 7.78 11.17
CA VAL A 52 11.96 8.70 10.12
C VAL A 52 12.38 10.03 10.74
N PHE A 53 13.57 10.50 10.40
CA PHE A 53 14.04 11.84 10.77
C PHE A 53 14.14 12.79 9.58
N TYR A 54 14.04 12.30 8.34
CA TYR A 54 14.11 13.13 7.13
C TYR A 54 13.31 12.51 6.01
N VAL A 55 12.60 13.32 5.23
CA VAL A 55 11.93 12.92 4.00
C VAL A 55 12.61 13.58 2.81
N GLY A 56 12.82 12.83 1.73
CA GLY A 56 13.42 13.35 0.49
C GLY A 56 12.86 12.67 -0.75
N LYS A 57 13.18 13.21 -1.94
CA LYS A 57 12.88 12.59 -3.23
C LYS A 57 14.11 12.08 -3.98
N GLY A 58 13.94 11.03 -4.79
CA GLY A 58 14.94 10.44 -5.67
C GLY A 58 14.35 9.99 -7.01
N LYS A 59 15.18 9.47 -7.95
CA LYS A 59 14.77 9.06 -9.32
C LYS A 59 15.53 7.80 -9.81
N ASN A 60 14.87 7.01 -10.66
CA ASN A 60 15.34 5.81 -11.40
C ASN A 60 15.54 4.54 -10.55
N ASP A 61 15.89 3.42 -11.22
CA ASP A 61 16.18 2.01 -10.79
C ASP A 61 17.15 1.83 -9.59
N ARG A 62 17.51 2.94 -8.98
CA ARG A 62 18.46 3.06 -7.90
C ARG A 62 17.94 2.52 -6.58
N TRP A 63 16.67 2.18 -6.37
CA TRP A 63 16.21 1.71 -5.05
C TRP A 63 16.99 0.47 -4.55
N ALA A 64 17.26 -0.50 -5.43
CA ALA A 64 18.05 -1.69 -5.09
C ALA A 64 19.57 -1.40 -4.90
N MET A 65 20.07 -0.28 -5.43
CA MET A 65 21.44 0.20 -5.23
C MET A 65 21.54 1.32 -4.16
N HIS A 66 20.41 1.77 -3.61
CA HIS A 66 20.30 3.05 -2.92
C HIS A 66 20.89 3.02 -1.51
N GLU A 67 20.90 1.87 -0.83
CA GLU A 67 21.61 1.76 0.45
C GLU A 67 23.10 2.09 0.27
N ARG A 68 23.75 1.56 -0.79
CA ARG A 68 25.17 1.84 -1.05
C ARG A 68 25.43 3.25 -1.56
N ASP A 69 24.57 3.80 -2.40
CA ASP A 69 24.79 5.12 -3.01
C ASP A 69 24.30 6.29 -2.14
N VAL A 70 23.30 6.11 -1.27
CA VAL A 70 23.03 7.06 -0.17
C VAL A 70 24.20 7.08 0.78
N LEU A 71 24.79 5.93 1.13
CA LEU A 71 26.02 5.89 1.92
C LEU A 71 27.16 6.66 1.21
N ASN A 72 27.42 6.43 -0.08
CA ASN A 72 28.48 7.12 -0.82
C ASN A 72 28.19 8.63 -1.02
N THR A 73 26.93 9.00 -1.23
CA THR A 73 26.50 10.40 -1.40
C THR A 73 26.51 11.13 -0.07
N LEU A 74 26.11 10.49 1.04
CA LEU A 74 26.19 11.06 2.39
C LEU A 74 27.64 11.16 2.88
N THR A 75 28.50 10.21 2.52
CA THR A 75 29.96 10.28 2.81
C THR A 75 30.63 11.38 1.97
N ARG A 76 30.21 11.58 0.70
CA ARG A 76 30.66 12.71 -0.13
C ARG A 76 30.07 14.05 0.32
N GLU A 77 28.81 14.07 0.75
CA GLU A 77 28.17 15.24 1.33
C GLU A 77 28.83 15.59 2.66
N GLU A 78 29.23 14.63 3.49
CA GLU A 78 30.00 14.87 4.73
C GLU A 78 31.31 15.63 4.45
N LEU A 79 32.00 15.30 3.36
CA LEU A 79 33.19 16.00 2.85
C LEU A 79 32.89 17.40 2.29
N LEU A 80 31.66 17.68 1.86
CA LEU A 80 31.23 18.96 1.28
C LEU A 80 30.43 19.85 2.27
N LEU A 81 29.96 19.29 3.38
CA LEU A 81 29.09 19.93 4.37
C LEU A 81 29.91 20.61 5.47
N GLU A 82 30.59 21.70 5.10
CA GLU A 82 31.02 22.75 6.05
C GLU A 82 29.81 23.57 6.56
N ARG A 83 28.59 23.32 6.06
CA ARG A 83 27.36 24.00 6.49
C ARG A 83 26.56 23.16 7.49
N ARG A 84 26.36 23.72 8.70
CA ARG A 84 25.58 23.15 9.82
C ARG A 84 24.08 23.04 9.48
N SER A 85 23.66 21.98 8.79
CA SER A 85 22.23 21.63 8.65
C SER A 85 21.85 20.53 9.66
N SER A 86 20.62 20.58 10.18
CA SER A 86 20.09 19.61 11.17
C SER A 86 20.07 18.17 10.67
N LYS A 87 19.88 17.97 9.35
CA LYS A 87 20.02 16.66 8.67
C LYS A 87 21.44 16.11 8.78
N ALA A 88 22.44 16.93 8.42
CA ALA A 88 23.84 16.52 8.41
C ALA A 88 24.36 16.17 9.80
N GLU A 89 23.95 16.93 10.81
CA GLU A 89 24.26 16.65 12.20
C GLU A 89 23.67 15.31 12.66
N ARG A 90 22.40 15.03 12.31
CA ARG A 90 21.75 13.76 12.67
C ARG A 90 22.44 12.55 12.03
N ILE A 91 22.85 12.68 10.77
CA ILE A 91 23.56 11.63 10.03
C ILE A 91 24.93 11.37 10.65
N ARG A 92 25.72 12.42 10.94
CA ARG A 92 27.02 12.28 11.63
C ARG A 92 26.86 11.58 12.99
N MET A 93 25.86 11.96 13.79
CA MET A 93 25.62 11.31 15.08
C MET A 93 25.30 9.81 14.98
N ILE A 94 24.71 9.35 13.88
CA ILE A 94 24.43 7.93 13.64
C ILE A 94 25.72 7.22 13.21
N LEU A 95 26.46 7.80 12.26
CA LEU A 95 27.71 7.23 11.75
C LEU A 95 28.81 7.18 12.82
N ASP A 96 28.94 8.19 13.67
CA ASP A 96 29.89 8.24 14.79
C ASP A 96 29.69 7.10 15.80
N ARG A 97 28.50 6.51 15.85
CA ARG A 97 28.18 5.33 16.67
C ARG A 97 28.51 4.01 15.97
N GLY A 98 29.01 4.06 14.74
CA GLY A 98 29.24 2.88 13.91
C GLY A 98 27.94 2.28 13.35
N GLU A 99 26.84 3.03 13.35
CA GLU A 99 25.55 2.57 12.84
C GLU A 99 25.35 3.03 11.38
N GLN A 100 24.58 2.26 10.61
CA GLN A 100 24.17 2.66 9.27
C GLN A 100 22.94 3.56 9.35
N VAL A 101 22.68 4.36 8.31
CA VAL A 101 21.47 5.18 8.18
C VAL A 101 20.53 4.50 7.17
N PRO A 102 19.52 3.74 7.62
CA PRO A 102 18.60 3.06 6.71
C PRO A 102 17.71 4.08 6.00
N ALA A 103 17.27 3.72 4.79
CA ALA A 103 16.27 4.46 4.05
C ALA A 103 15.06 3.55 3.78
N ILE A 104 13.86 4.09 3.89
CA ILE A 104 12.61 3.43 3.50
C ILE A 104 11.94 4.20 2.37
N ARG A 105 11.24 3.49 1.49
CA ARG A 105 10.50 4.11 0.39
C ARG A 105 9.09 4.45 0.88
N LEU A 106 8.71 5.72 0.74
CA LEU A 106 7.44 6.29 1.18
C LEU A 106 6.44 6.48 0.04
N SER A 107 6.88 6.49 -1.21
CA SER A 107 6.03 6.44 -2.41
C SER A 107 6.91 6.40 -3.66
N ALA A 108 6.37 5.94 -4.78
CA ALA A 108 7.08 5.82 -6.04
C ALA A 108 6.10 5.89 -7.21
N GLY A 109 6.65 6.04 -8.41
CA GLY A 109 5.88 6.02 -9.66
C GLY A 109 5.63 7.38 -10.28
N TYR A 110 6.21 8.46 -9.76
CA TYR A 110 6.02 9.79 -10.36
C TYR A 110 6.88 9.93 -11.59
N LEU A 111 6.29 10.32 -12.70
CA LEU A 111 7.03 10.57 -13.94
C LEU A 111 7.61 11.98 -13.97
N ASP A 112 6.87 12.94 -13.40
CA ASP A 112 7.27 14.34 -13.32
C ASP A 112 7.95 14.70 -11.99
N ASP A 113 9.00 15.53 -12.08
CA ASP A 113 9.72 16.09 -10.93
C ASP A 113 8.81 16.98 -10.07
N LYS A 114 7.83 17.64 -10.70
CA LYS A 114 6.85 18.50 -10.03
C LYS A 114 5.87 17.69 -9.19
N ASP A 115 5.39 16.57 -9.71
CA ASP A 115 4.51 15.66 -8.96
C ASP A 115 5.27 15.01 -7.80
N ALA A 116 6.52 14.60 -8.04
CA ALA A 116 7.40 14.14 -6.97
C ALA A 116 7.66 15.23 -5.92
N TYR A 117 7.77 16.50 -6.33
CA TYR A 117 7.93 17.62 -5.40
C TYR A 117 6.67 17.84 -4.53
N TYR A 118 5.47 17.76 -5.10
CA TYR A 118 4.23 17.85 -4.32
C TYR A 118 4.05 16.67 -3.38
N ALA A 119 4.39 15.46 -3.84
CA ALA A 119 4.38 14.28 -3.02
C ALA A 119 5.39 14.33 -1.87
N GLU A 120 6.59 14.87 -2.11
CA GLU A 120 7.59 15.11 -1.07
C GLU A 120 7.04 16.07 -0.01
N ALA A 121 6.44 17.18 -0.42
CA ALA A 121 5.85 18.17 0.48
C ALA A 121 4.75 17.55 1.36
N LEU A 122 3.83 16.78 0.77
CA LEU A 122 2.78 16.15 1.55
C LEU A 122 3.29 14.98 2.40
N ALA A 123 4.31 14.25 1.96
CA ALA A 123 4.97 13.24 2.79
C ALA A 123 5.64 13.87 4.02
N ILE A 124 6.27 15.04 3.87
CA ILE A 124 6.82 15.81 5.00
C ILE A 124 5.71 16.15 6.00
N ASP A 125 4.57 16.66 5.53
CA ASP A 125 3.46 17.05 6.41
C ASP A 125 2.81 15.83 7.08
N THR A 126 2.60 14.75 6.33
CA THR A 126 1.95 13.53 6.82
C THR A 126 2.83 12.80 7.83
N VAL A 127 4.10 12.56 7.50
CA VAL A 127 5.06 11.93 8.41
C VAL A 127 5.28 12.83 9.62
N GLY A 128 5.38 14.14 9.42
CA GLY A 128 5.48 15.12 10.50
C GLY A 128 4.30 15.05 11.48
N ALA A 129 3.07 14.96 10.97
CA ALA A 129 1.87 14.82 11.80
C ALA A 129 1.85 13.50 12.58
N VAL A 130 2.24 12.38 11.94
CA VAL A 130 2.34 11.07 12.59
C VAL A 130 3.38 11.11 13.72
N LEU A 131 4.56 11.69 13.48
CA LEU A 131 5.61 11.86 14.49
C LEU A 131 5.10 12.73 15.66
N ALA A 132 4.45 13.84 15.37
CA ALA A 132 3.90 14.74 16.39
C ALA A 132 2.85 14.03 17.26
N GLN A 133 1.92 13.29 16.65
CA GLN A 133 0.90 12.52 17.37
C GLN A 133 1.52 11.43 18.24
N ALA A 134 2.61 10.81 17.79
CA ALA A 134 3.37 9.82 18.54
C ALA A 134 4.33 10.44 19.58
N GLY A 135 4.38 11.78 19.72
CA GLY A 135 5.27 12.49 20.64
C GLY A 135 6.75 12.35 20.26
N ARG A 136 7.06 12.17 18.97
CA ARG A 136 8.42 12.00 18.45
C ARG A 136 9.01 13.34 18.01
N PRO A 137 10.36 13.42 17.91
CA PRO A 137 11.02 14.60 17.36
C PRO A 137 10.53 14.91 15.93
N PRO A 138 10.48 16.19 15.52
CA PRO A 138 10.09 16.57 14.17
C PRO A 138 11.16 16.18 13.14
N LEU A 139 10.75 16.15 11.87
CA LEU A 139 11.67 15.94 10.74
C LEU A 139 12.74 17.04 10.67
N THR A 140 13.93 16.68 10.21
CA THR A 140 15.07 17.60 10.02
C THR A 140 15.01 18.37 8.71
N ASN A 141 13.92 18.29 7.95
CA ASN A 141 13.71 19.06 6.73
C ASN A 141 13.82 20.58 7.04
N ALA A 142 14.64 21.31 6.28
CA ALA A 142 14.95 22.73 6.53
C ALA A 142 13.78 23.68 6.21
N THR A 143 12.78 23.19 5.48
CA THR A 143 11.63 23.94 4.99
C THR A 143 10.41 23.08 5.32
N PRO A 144 9.45 23.57 6.13
CA PRO A 144 8.10 23.00 6.21
C PRO A 144 7.53 22.80 4.81
N GLY A 145 6.53 21.94 4.60
CA GLY A 145 5.86 21.78 3.30
C GLY A 145 5.23 23.10 2.83
N HIS A 146 6.03 24.00 2.23
CA HIS A 146 5.67 25.40 2.02
C HIS A 146 4.81 25.60 0.77
N HIS A 147 3.97 24.63 0.37
CA HIS A 147 3.00 24.78 -0.72
C HIS A 147 1.75 23.89 -0.57
N ALA A 148 1.37 23.45 0.63
CA ALA A 148 0.13 22.71 0.86
C ALA A 148 -1.12 23.62 0.78
N GLY A 149 -1.36 24.22 -0.40
CA GLY A 149 -2.74 24.40 -0.84
C GLY A 149 -3.34 23.01 -1.03
N PHE A 150 -4.61 22.81 -0.70
CA PHE A 150 -5.31 21.53 -0.88
C PHE A 150 -5.12 21.04 -2.33
N VAL A 151 -4.18 20.11 -2.54
CA VAL A 151 -4.01 19.41 -3.82
C VAL A 151 -4.68 18.06 -3.68
N TRP A 152 -5.70 17.84 -4.51
CA TRP A 152 -6.27 16.52 -4.77
C TRP A 152 -5.18 15.65 -5.39
N LEU A 153 -4.62 14.74 -4.61
CA LEU A 153 -3.66 13.77 -5.07
C LEU A 153 -4.39 12.46 -5.32
N ARG A 154 -4.88 12.29 -6.55
CA ARG A 154 -5.11 10.96 -7.08
C ARG A 154 -3.74 10.27 -7.14
N ASP A 155 -3.67 9.09 -6.52
CA ASP A 155 -2.70 8.03 -6.78
C ASP A 155 -1.41 7.89 -5.97
N HIS A 156 -1.03 8.75 -5.01
CA HIS A 156 0.31 8.59 -4.43
C HIS A 156 0.47 8.87 -2.94
N PHE A 157 0.20 7.85 -2.11
CA PHE A 157 0.83 7.62 -0.81
C PHE A 157 1.25 6.15 -0.66
N VAL A 158 2.44 5.85 -0.11
CA VAL A 158 2.61 4.58 0.65
C VAL A 158 1.91 4.77 1.98
N PHE A 159 0.60 4.68 1.88
CA PHE A 159 -0.28 4.04 2.82
C PHE A 159 -1.31 3.23 2.04
N THR A 160 -1.07 2.91 0.76
CA THR A 160 -2.15 2.49 -0.13
C THR A 160 -2.65 1.09 0.20
N GLU A 161 -1.78 0.09 0.39
CA GLU A 161 -2.22 -1.29 0.67
C GLU A 161 -1.23 -2.08 1.56
N THR A 162 -1.73 -2.90 2.49
CA THR A 162 -0.92 -4.00 3.06
C THR A 162 -0.72 -5.08 2.00
N VAL A 163 0.53 -5.31 1.60
CA VAL A 163 0.93 -6.54 0.89
C VAL A 163 1.31 -7.58 1.94
N GLU A 164 0.95 -8.83 1.70
CA GLU A 164 1.21 -9.98 2.58
C GLU A 164 2.69 -10.22 2.93
N GLU A 165 3.66 -9.46 2.38
CA GLU A 165 5.10 -9.68 2.65
C GLU A 165 5.53 -9.44 4.12
N GLU A 166 4.68 -8.84 4.96
CA GLU A 166 4.85 -8.84 6.43
C GLU A 166 4.50 -10.20 7.10
N LEU A 167 4.02 -11.20 6.35
CA LEU A 167 3.65 -12.54 6.81
C LEU A 167 4.72 -13.61 6.55
N ARG A 168 5.99 -13.20 6.30
CA ARG A 168 7.15 -14.12 6.26
C ARG A 168 7.57 -14.65 7.63
N GLY A 169 6.92 -14.24 8.72
CA GLY A 169 7.12 -14.85 10.02
C GLY A 169 6.59 -16.29 9.99
N GLU A 170 7.46 -17.24 10.30
CA GLU A 170 7.02 -18.56 10.78
C GLU A 170 5.84 -18.41 11.75
N PRO A 171 4.91 -19.38 11.79
CA PRO A 171 3.80 -19.35 12.75
C PRO A 171 4.36 -18.99 14.13
N PRO A 172 3.71 -18.08 14.89
CA PRO A 172 4.24 -17.61 16.15
C PRO A 172 4.64 -18.81 17.01
N THR A 173 5.93 -18.90 17.34
CA THR A 173 6.54 -19.94 18.18
C THR A 173 6.05 -19.89 19.63
N SER A 174 4.92 -19.23 19.91
CA SER A 174 4.19 -19.39 21.15
C SER A 174 3.48 -20.74 21.13
N GLY A 175 4.05 -21.71 21.85
CA GLY A 175 3.59 -23.10 21.98
C GLY A 175 2.20 -23.30 22.60
N LEU A 176 1.17 -22.77 21.97
CA LEU A 176 -0.22 -23.17 22.12
C LEU A 176 -0.79 -23.38 20.71
N PRO A 177 -1.71 -24.34 20.51
CA PRO A 177 -2.37 -24.51 19.22
C PRO A 177 -3.20 -23.24 18.97
N THR A 178 -2.63 -22.29 18.23
CA THR A 178 -3.33 -21.11 17.75
C THR A 178 -4.47 -21.60 16.88
N ALA A 179 -5.70 -21.22 17.24
CA ALA A 179 -6.90 -21.56 16.49
C ALA A 179 -6.66 -21.22 15.01
N ALA A 180 -7.13 -22.08 14.11
CA ALA A 180 -6.97 -21.85 12.68
C ALA A 180 -7.49 -20.45 12.31
N PRO A 181 -6.77 -19.68 11.47
CA PRO A 181 -7.20 -18.34 11.09
C PRO A 181 -8.61 -18.39 10.51
N THR A 182 -9.52 -17.63 11.10
CA THR A 182 -10.95 -17.77 10.81
C THR A 182 -11.48 -16.74 9.82
N GLU A 183 -10.82 -15.58 9.68
CA GLU A 183 -11.41 -14.46 8.94
C GLU A 183 -10.38 -13.66 8.12
N ILE A 184 -10.85 -13.03 7.05
CA ILE A 184 -10.11 -12.05 6.25
C ILE A 184 -10.73 -10.68 6.47
N LEU A 185 -9.97 -9.74 7.02
CA LEU A 185 -10.35 -8.34 7.06
C LEU A 185 -9.80 -7.62 5.83
N VAL A 186 -10.67 -6.96 5.08
CA VAL A 186 -10.31 -6.03 4.02
C VAL A 186 -10.75 -4.62 4.38
N LYS A 187 -9.95 -3.63 3.99
CA LYS A 187 -10.27 -2.22 4.13
C LYS A 187 -10.67 -1.67 2.76
N GLY A 188 -11.93 -1.24 2.65
CA GLY A 188 -12.44 -0.56 1.46
C GLY A 188 -12.11 0.92 1.46
N THR A 189 -12.25 1.55 0.29
CA THR A 189 -12.16 3.01 0.12
C THR A 189 -13.54 3.64 0.23
N VAL A 190 -13.61 4.88 0.73
CA VAL A 190 -14.87 5.66 0.80
C VAL A 190 -15.18 6.38 -0.51
N GLU A 191 -14.24 6.37 -1.45
CA GLU A 191 -14.31 7.15 -2.67
C GLU A 191 -15.08 6.43 -3.78
N GLU A 192 -15.53 7.23 -4.73
CA GLU A 192 -16.04 6.74 -6.00
C GLU A 192 -14.96 5.92 -6.70
N LEU A 193 -15.34 4.75 -7.23
CA LEU A 193 -14.42 3.81 -7.82
C LEU A 193 -14.81 3.53 -9.27
N ILE A 194 -13.88 3.75 -10.19
CA ILE A 194 -13.98 3.27 -11.56
C ILE A 194 -13.63 1.79 -11.54
N VAL A 195 -14.51 0.97 -12.11
CA VAL A 195 -14.35 -0.47 -12.17
C VAL A 195 -14.25 -0.88 -13.62
N PRO A 196 -13.02 -1.21 -14.06
CA PRO A 196 -12.79 -1.60 -15.43
C PRO A 196 -13.61 -2.84 -15.80
N GLY A 197 -14.06 -2.88 -17.05
CA GLY A 197 -14.66 -4.09 -17.61
C GLY A 197 -13.70 -5.29 -17.50
N GLN A 198 -14.22 -6.51 -17.56
CA GLN A 198 -13.41 -7.72 -17.33
C GLN A 198 -13.67 -8.77 -18.39
N ARG A 199 -12.60 -9.50 -18.78
CA ARG A 199 -12.67 -10.63 -19.71
C ARG A 199 -11.89 -11.82 -19.19
N VAL A 200 -12.46 -13.02 -19.33
CA VAL A 200 -11.72 -14.26 -19.09
C VAL A 200 -10.57 -14.35 -20.09
N THR A 201 -9.38 -14.65 -19.58
CA THR A 201 -8.16 -14.79 -20.39
C THR A 201 -7.61 -16.22 -20.31
N ASP A 202 -6.50 -16.45 -20.98
CA ASP A 202 -5.86 -17.76 -21.08
C ASP A 202 -5.44 -18.29 -19.69
N PRO A 203 -5.89 -19.51 -19.29
CA PRO A 203 -5.42 -20.19 -18.09
C PRO A 203 -3.91 -20.34 -17.99
N ALA A 204 -3.16 -20.28 -19.11
CA ALA A 204 -1.70 -20.29 -19.11
C ALA A 204 -1.07 -19.11 -18.34
N ARG A 205 -1.84 -18.04 -18.09
CA ARG A 205 -1.42 -16.88 -17.28
C ARG A 205 -1.59 -17.08 -15.77
N LEU A 206 -2.11 -18.22 -15.33
CA LEU A 206 -2.22 -18.55 -13.91
C LEU A 206 -0.83 -18.81 -13.29
N PRO A 207 -0.61 -18.43 -12.02
CA PRO A 207 0.61 -18.78 -11.30
C PRO A 207 0.79 -20.30 -11.25
N HIS A 208 2.04 -20.77 -11.36
CA HIS A 208 2.37 -22.19 -11.38
C HIS A 208 1.73 -22.96 -10.20
N ASP A 209 1.75 -22.38 -9.00
CA ASP A 209 1.21 -22.98 -7.78
C ASP A 209 -0.29 -23.27 -7.84
N VAL A 210 -1.04 -22.55 -8.67
CA VAL A 210 -2.49 -22.69 -8.79
C VAL A 210 -2.98 -23.23 -10.13
N ALA A 211 -2.09 -23.36 -11.12
CA ALA A 211 -2.46 -23.77 -12.48
C ALA A 211 -3.17 -25.14 -12.50
N ALA A 212 -2.81 -26.03 -11.57
CA ALA A 212 -3.43 -27.34 -11.41
C ALA A 212 -4.90 -27.30 -10.93
N PHE A 213 -5.39 -26.16 -10.41
CA PHE A 213 -6.77 -26.03 -9.90
C PHE A 213 -7.75 -25.50 -10.96
N GLY A 214 -7.38 -25.45 -12.24
CA GLY A 214 -8.12 -24.92 -13.39
C GLY A 214 -9.59 -24.52 -13.19
N ALA A 215 -10.51 -25.47 -12.97
CA ALA A 215 -11.95 -25.17 -12.83
C ALA A 215 -12.32 -24.28 -11.62
N ARG A 216 -11.41 -24.17 -10.64
CA ARG A 216 -11.57 -23.39 -9.42
C ARG A 216 -10.89 -22.01 -9.48
N VAL A 217 -10.08 -21.74 -10.50
CA VAL A 217 -9.38 -20.46 -10.66
C VAL A 217 -9.48 -19.98 -12.10
N ILE A 218 -10.08 -18.82 -12.31
CA ILE A 218 -10.15 -18.18 -13.62
C ILE A 218 -9.21 -16.99 -13.68
N ALA A 219 -8.48 -16.85 -14.80
CA ALA A 219 -7.70 -15.66 -15.08
C ALA A 219 -8.60 -14.59 -15.73
N LEU A 220 -8.59 -13.37 -15.21
CA LEU A 220 -9.34 -12.23 -15.72
C LEU A 220 -8.37 -11.10 -16.12
N HIS A 221 -8.56 -10.60 -17.34
CA HIS A 221 -7.92 -9.38 -17.82
C HIS A 221 -8.83 -8.18 -17.54
N MET A 222 -8.26 -7.08 -17.06
CA MET A 222 -8.97 -5.81 -16.89
C MET A 222 -8.92 -5.03 -18.20
N LEU A 223 -10.06 -4.51 -18.61
CA LEU A 223 -10.18 -3.62 -19.76
C LEU A 223 -9.73 -2.20 -19.38
N ASP A 224 -9.59 -1.33 -20.38
CA ASP A 224 -9.29 0.09 -20.17
C ASP A 224 -10.44 0.82 -19.46
N ASP A 225 -10.13 1.85 -18.67
CA ASP A 225 -11.12 2.71 -18.00
C ASP A 225 -12.07 3.40 -18.99
N ALA A 226 -11.62 3.67 -20.23
CA ALA A 226 -12.45 4.22 -21.30
C ALA A 226 -13.34 3.17 -21.99
N HIS A 227 -13.22 1.89 -21.64
CA HIS A 227 -14.01 0.84 -22.27
C HIS A 227 -15.51 1.00 -21.93
N PRO A 228 -16.46 0.76 -22.87
CA PRO A 228 -17.90 0.89 -22.62
C PRO A 228 -18.47 -0.02 -21.51
N GLU A 229 -17.71 -1.03 -21.08
CA GLU A 229 -18.07 -1.95 -20.00
C GLU A 229 -17.51 -1.52 -18.64
N THR A 230 -16.70 -0.45 -18.63
CA THR A 230 -16.24 0.17 -17.40
C THR A 230 -17.41 0.87 -16.73
N THR A 231 -17.56 0.61 -15.45
CA THR A 231 -18.65 1.15 -14.64
C THR A 231 -18.10 2.00 -13.52
N THR A 232 -18.88 3.00 -13.10
CA THR A 232 -18.50 3.82 -11.96
C THR A 232 -19.36 3.46 -10.76
N ARG A 233 -18.71 3.30 -9.60
CA ARG A 233 -19.36 2.94 -8.33
C ARG A 233 -19.30 4.12 -7.39
N ARG A 234 -20.43 4.53 -6.84
CA ARG A 234 -20.50 5.60 -5.86
C ARG A 234 -19.63 5.33 -4.63
N GLY A 235 -19.21 6.42 -3.98
CA GLY A 235 -18.51 6.39 -2.70
C GLY A 235 -19.39 5.86 -1.56
N TRP A 236 -18.79 5.69 -0.39
CA TRP A 236 -19.49 5.29 0.83
C TRP A 236 -20.25 6.49 1.42
N ASP A 237 -21.53 6.30 1.72
CA ASP A 237 -22.34 7.23 2.49
C ASP A 237 -22.99 6.48 3.66
N PRO A 238 -22.73 6.85 4.93
CA PRO A 238 -23.38 6.20 6.08
C PRO A 238 -24.90 6.41 6.15
N LEU A 239 -25.44 7.45 5.50
CA LEU A 239 -26.88 7.73 5.42
C LEU A 239 -27.56 7.00 4.25
N ASP A 240 -26.78 6.60 3.25
CA ASP A 240 -27.19 5.76 2.14
C ASP A 240 -26.18 4.62 1.92
N PRO A 241 -26.12 3.63 2.83
CA PRO A 241 -25.14 2.55 2.75
C PRO A 241 -25.21 1.80 1.43
N TRP A 242 -24.07 1.24 0.99
CA TRP A 242 -24.05 0.32 -0.15
C TRP A 242 -25.02 -0.84 0.02
N THR A 243 -25.66 -1.22 -1.07
CA THR A 243 -26.36 -2.50 -1.19
C THR A 243 -25.37 -3.66 -1.03
N ASP A 244 -25.90 -4.86 -0.75
CA ASP A 244 -25.06 -6.06 -0.66
C ASP A 244 -24.27 -6.31 -1.95
N LEU A 245 -24.89 -6.08 -3.11
CA LEU A 245 -24.24 -6.23 -4.41
C LEU A 245 -23.07 -5.26 -4.56
N GLU A 246 -23.27 -3.95 -4.32
CA GLU A 246 -22.22 -2.92 -4.41
C GLU A 246 -21.05 -3.24 -3.47
N ALA A 247 -21.36 -3.63 -2.23
CA ALA A 247 -20.34 -3.92 -1.23
C ALA A 247 -19.56 -5.20 -1.55
N ARG A 248 -20.22 -6.28 -2.02
CA ARG A 248 -19.55 -7.51 -2.46
C ARG A 248 -18.55 -7.23 -3.55
N ASP A 249 -18.95 -6.41 -4.50
CA ASP A 249 -18.17 -6.11 -5.69
C ASP A 249 -16.89 -5.33 -5.37
N ARG A 250 -16.88 -4.58 -4.26
CA ARG A 250 -15.69 -3.94 -3.69
C ARG A 250 -14.88 -4.88 -2.80
N ALA A 251 -15.56 -5.68 -2.00
CA ALA A 251 -14.95 -6.58 -1.03
C ALA A 251 -14.24 -7.78 -1.66
N ARG A 252 -14.68 -8.23 -2.84
CA ARG A 252 -14.25 -9.51 -3.40
C ARG A 252 -13.07 -9.44 -4.34
N ARG A 253 -12.52 -8.28 -4.71
CA ARG A 253 -11.54 -8.15 -5.82
C ARG A 253 -10.28 -7.40 -5.43
N TYR A 254 -9.22 -7.65 -6.20
CA TYR A 254 -7.96 -6.90 -6.22
C TYR A 254 -7.06 -7.03 -4.98
N TRP A 255 -7.17 -8.13 -4.24
CA TRP A 255 -6.39 -8.31 -3.03
C TRP A 255 -5.01 -8.92 -3.30
N PRO A 256 -3.94 -8.41 -2.64
CA PRO A 256 -2.58 -8.89 -2.80
C PRO A 256 -2.32 -10.14 -1.95
N ILE A 257 -3.02 -11.25 -2.27
CA ILE A 257 -2.83 -12.54 -1.60
C ILE A 257 -1.74 -13.33 -2.32
N ALA A 258 -0.82 -13.94 -1.58
CA ALA A 258 0.25 -14.71 -2.19
C ALA A 258 -0.31 -15.97 -2.91
N PRO A 259 0.09 -16.28 -4.16
CA PRO A 259 -0.41 -17.44 -4.89
C PRO A 259 -0.27 -18.77 -4.15
N HIS A 260 0.85 -19.00 -3.45
CA HIS A 260 1.08 -20.21 -2.67
C HIS A 260 0.07 -20.39 -1.52
N ARG A 261 -0.41 -19.28 -0.94
CA ARG A 261 -1.44 -19.30 0.11
C ARG A 261 -2.78 -19.71 -0.46
N VAL A 262 -3.18 -19.12 -1.60
CA VAL A 262 -4.39 -19.52 -2.32
C VAL A 262 -4.31 -21.01 -2.69
N ALA A 263 -3.17 -21.46 -3.22
CA ALA A 263 -2.94 -22.88 -3.50
C ALA A 263 -3.08 -23.77 -2.25
N THR A 264 -2.68 -23.29 -1.08
CA THR A 264 -2.82 -24.02 0.20
C THR A 264 -4.27 -24.14 0.60
N TRP A 265 -5.05 -23.06 0.52
CA TRP A 265 -6.49 -23.07 0.79
C TRP A 265 -7.27 -23.92 -0.21
N LEU A 266 -6.87 -23.93 -1.48
CA LEU A 266 -7.49 -24.77 -2.50
C LEU A 266 -7.22 -26.26 -2.27
N ARG A 267 -6.02 -26.61 -1.79
CA ARG A 267 -5.64 -27.99 -1.41
C ARG A 267 -6.34 -28.47 -0.14
N ASN A 268 -6.44 -27.58 0.84
CA ASN A 268 -7.06 -27.88 2.12
C ASN A 268 -8.06 -26.78 2.50
N PRO A 269 -9.32 -26.87 2.05
CA PRO A 269 -10.35 -25.88 2.33
C PRO A 269 -10.62 -25.65 3.82
N ASP A 270 -10.31 -26.61 4.69
CA ASP A 270 -10.47 -26.45 6.15
C ASP A 270 -9.49 -25.42 6.75
N THR A 271 -8.42 -25.08 6.03
CA THR A 271 -7.45 -24.04 6.41
C THR A 271 -7.80 -22.66 5.84
N MET A 272 -8.83 -22.58 5.01
CA MET A 272 -9.32 -21.34 4.44
C MET A 272 -10.09 -20.56 5.53
N PRO A 273 -9.88 -19.24 5.62
CA PRO A 273 -10.74 -18.39 6.41
C PRO A 273 -12.20 -18.59 6.03
N ARG A 274 -13.09 -18.62 7.02
CA ARG A 274 -14.51 -18.89 6.85
C ARG A 274 -15.31 -17.67 6.44
N SER A 275 -14.82 -16.48 6.78
CA SER A 275 -15.51 -15.23 6.47
C SER A 275 -14.56 -14.15 5.96
N LEU A 276 -15.12 -13.24 5.18
CA LEU A 276 -14.49 -11.99 4.78
C LEU A 276 -15.27 -10.83 5.40
N LEU A 277 -14.54 -9.91 6.02
CA LEU A 277 -15.04 -8.69 6.63
C LEU A 277 -14.56 -7.50 5.81
N LEU A 278 -15.49 -6.68 5.33
CA LEU A 278 -15.17 -5.40 4.73
C LEU A 278 -15.38 -4.29 5.77
N ALA A 279 -14.28 -3.63 6.09
CA ALA A 279 -14.24 -2.48 6.95
C ALA A 279 -14.07 -1.19 6.14
N ILE A 280 -14.79 -0.16 6.56
CA ILE A 280 -14.92 1.10 5.83
C ILE A 280 -14.48 2.24 6.75
N PRO A 281 -13.61 3.15 6.28
CA PRO A 281 -13.28 4.37 7.00
C PRO A 281 -14.53 5.24 7.24
N GLU A 282 -14.69 5.75 8.45
CA GLU A 282 -15.82 6.61 8.82
C GLU A 282 -15.37 8.01 9.26
N PRO A 283 -16.28 9.01 9.17
CA PRO A 283 -16.06 10.31 9.78
C PRO A 283 -15.71 10.16 11.26
N GLY A 284 -14.54 10.63 11.66
CA GLY A 284 -13.96 10.40 13.00
C GLY A 284 -12.72 9.51 13.02
N GLY A 285 -12.26 9.04 11.85
CA GLY A 285 -10.96 8.38 11.67
C GLY A 285 -10.93 6.91 12.06
N GLN A 286 -12.09 6.31 12.38
CA GLN A 286 -12.22 4.89 12.66
C GLN A 286 -12.56 4.12 11.39
N THR A 287 -11.91 2.98 11.19
CA THR A 287 -12.29 1.96 10.20
C THR A 287 -13.21 0.91 10.85
N VAL A 288 -14.47 0.86 10.43
CA VAL A 288 -15.52 0.04 11.06
C VAL A 288 -15.94 -1.08 10.11
N VAL A 289 -16.08 -2.31 10.62
CA VAL A 289 -16.61 -3.44 9.84
C VAL A 289 -18.10 -3.20 9.56
N ARG A 290 -18.44 -2.98 8.30
CA ARG A 290 -19.83 -2.73 7.85
C ARG A 290 -20.42 -3.92 7.12
N TYR A 291 -19.56 -4.79 6.61
CA TYR A 291 -19.96 -5.90 5.78
C TYR A 291 -19.20 -7.18 6.14
N ALA A 292 -19.89 -8.32 6.11
CA ALA A 292 -19.35 -9.63 6.39
C ALA A 292 -20.01 -10.67 5.50
N TRP A 293 -19.24 -11.59 4.93
CA TRP A 293 -19.73 -12.70 4.11
C TRP A 293 -19.02 -13.99 4.48
N SER A 294 -19.65 -15.13 4.26
CA SER A 294 -18.90 -16.39 4.23
C SER A 294 -18.01 -16.41 2.99
N ILE A 295 -16.90 -17.14 3.06
CA ILE A 295 -16.12 -17.49 1.89
C ILE A 295 -16.62 -18.85 1.40
N ASP A 296 -16.99 -18.95 0.13
CA ASP A 296 -17.42 -20.21 -0.48
C ASP A 296 -16.18 -21.07 -0.79
N PRO A 297 -15.96 -22.17 -0.04
CA PRO A 297 -14.77 -23.00 -0.19
C PRO A 297 -14.77 -23.81 -1.49
N LEU A 298 -15.89 -23.84 -2.25
CA LEU A 298 -16.01 -24.50 -3.54
C LEU A 298 -16.12 -23.51 -4.71
N GLY A 299 -16.32 -22.23 -4.42
CA GLY A 299 -16.47 -21.19 -5.41
C GLY A 299 -15.21 -20.95 -6.24
N THR A 300 -15.41 -20.23 -7.34
CA THR A 300 -14.36 -19.88 -8.29
C THR A 300 -13.59 -18.65 -7.82
N TRP A 301 -12.27 -18.78 -7.74
CA TRP A 301 -11.35 -17.68 -7.48
C TRP A 301 -11.06 -16.92 -8.78
N GLU A 302 -11.02 -15.60 -8.67
CA GLU A 302 -10.64 -14.73 -9.78
C GLU A 302 -9.16 -14.38 -9.61
N TYR A 303 -8.33 -14.60 -10.61
CA TYR A 303 -6.94 -14.13 -10.63
C TYR A 303 -6.79 -13.04 -11.68
N TYR A 304 -6.14 -11.94 -11.33
CA TYR A 304 -5.91 -10.78 -12.18
C TYR A 304 -4.42 -10.73 -12.55
N PRO A 305 -3.99 -11.32 -13.68
CA PRO A 305 -2.57 -11.52 -13.97
C PRO A 305 -1.80 -10.22 -14.10
N ASP A 306 -2.42 -9.17 -14.63
CA ASP A 306 -1.77 -7.89 -14.90
C ASP A 306 -1.45 -7.12 -13.61
N ALA A 307 -2.13 -7.43 -12.50
CA ALA A 307 -1.91 -6.79 -11.20
C ALA A 307 -1.38 -7.75 -10.12
N GLY A 308 -1.27 -9.04 -10.44
CA GLY A 308 -0.92 -10.09 -9.47
C GLY A 308 -1.91 -10.19 -8.31
N ARG A 309 -3.20 -9.88 -8.54
CA ARG A 309 -4.23 -9.79 -7.49
C ARG A 309 -5.26 -10.90 -7.56
N TRP A 310 -5.97 -11.08 -6.46
CA TRP A 310 -6.98 -12.11 -6.28
C TRP A 310 -8.36 -11.53 -5.98
N GLY A 311 -9.37 -12.23 -6.50
CA GLY A 311 -10.73 -12.12 -6.04
C GLY A 311 -11.20 -13.37 -5.32
N LEU A 312 -11.92 -13.17 -4.22
CA LEU A 312 -12.40 -14.23 -3.33
C LEU A 312 -13.82 -14.67 -3.71
N PRO A 313 -14.11 -15.99 -3.67
CA PRO A 313 -15.46 -16.49 -3.82
C PRO A 313 -16.28 -16.18 -2.57
N LEU A 314 -17.12 -15.15 -2.62
CA LEU A 314 -18.01 -14.81 -1.51
C LEU A 314 -19.30 -15.64 -1.57
N GLY A 315 -19.67 -16.25 -0.44
CA GLY A 315 -20.93 -16.96 -0.23
C GLY A 315 -22.01 -16.06 0.39
N ASP A 316 -22.71 -16.55 1.41
CA ASP A 316 -23.84 -15.86 2.01
C ASP A 316 -23.45 -14.62 2.81
N ARG A 317 -24.37 -13.66 2.86
CA ARG A 317 -24.25 -12.46 3.68
C ARG A 317 -24.44 -12.81 5.16
N LEU A 318 -23.49 -12.42 6.01
CA LEU A 318 -23.52 -12.72 7.45
C LEU A 318 -24.05 -11.52 8.25
N TYR A 319 -25.38 -11.36 8.34
CA TYR A 319 -26.02 -10.20 8.98
C TYR A 319 -25.81 -10.11 10.50
N GLU A 320 -25.57 -11.23 11.16
CA GLU A 320 -25.41 -11.32 12.62
C GLU A 320 -23.95 -11.51 13.06
N HIS A 321 -23.01 -11.24 12.16
CA HIS A 321 -21.59 -11.42 12.48
C HIS A 321 -21.15 -10.50 13.63
N LEU A 322 -20.48 -11.07 14.63
CA LEU A 322 -20.15 -10.38 15.90
C LEU A 322 -19.29 -9.12 15.74
N ARG A 323 -18.57 -9.02 14.61
CA ARG A 323 -17.68 -7.89 14.29
C ARG A 323 -18.38 -6.74 13.57
N LEU A 324 -19.61 -6.92 13.09
CA LEU A 324 -20.36 -5.84 12.44
C LEU A 324 -20.57 -4.66 13.38
N GLY A 325 -20.39 -3.46 12.84
CA GLY A 325 -20.47 -2.20 13.58
C GLY A 325 -19.30 -1.94 14.53
N ARG A 326 -18.23 -2.74 14.46
CA ARG A 326 -17.06 -2.59 15.34
C ARG A 326 -15.81 -2.19 14.57
N ALA A 327 -15.01 -1.32 15.17
CA ALA A 327 -13.62 -1.15 14.83
C ALA A 327 -12.81 -2.30 15.45
N LEU A 328 -11.94 -2.93 14.66
CA LEU A 328 -11.06 -3.99 15.13
C LEU A 328 -9.72 -3.40 15.59
N TYR A 329 -9.15 -3.95 16.65
CA TYR A 329 -7.90 -3.46 17.24
C TYR A 329 -6.99 -4.62 17.61
N ASP A 330 -5.69 -4.40 17.44
CA ASP A 330 -4.64 -5.24 17.99
C ASP A 330 -3.97 -4.55 19.18
N ASN A 331 -3.38 -5.36 20.05
CA ASN A 331 -2.39 -4.89 21.00
C ASN A 331 -1.01 -5.00 20.35
N ARG A 332 -0.39 -3.85 20.03
CA ARG A 332 0.98 -3.75 19.54
C ARG A 332 1.78 -2.96 20.57
N ASP A 333 2.81 -3.59 21.15
CA ASP A 333 3.69 -2.97 22.15
C ASP A 333 2.95 -2.33 23.33
N GLY A 334 1.92 -3.02 23.84
CA GLY A 334 1.10 -2.53 24.95
C GLY A 334 0.14 -1.39 24.60
N ARG A 335 0.06 -1.00 23.32
CA ARG A 335 -0.89 -0.01 22.80
C ARG A 335 -1.96 -0.69 21.97
N ARG A 336 -3.19 -0.21 22.11
CA ARG A 336 -4.34 -0.65 21.31
C ARG A 336 -4.36 0.15 20.00
N VAL A 337 -4.02 -0.50 18.89
CA VAL A 337 -3.95 0.09 17.55
C VAL A 337 -5.03 -0.51 16.67
N GLN A 338 -5.75 0.30 15.89
CA GLN A 338 -6.77 -0.22 14.98
C GLN A 338 -6.11 -1.11 13.90
N VAL A 339 -6.74 -2.24 13.58
CA VAL A 339 -6.28 -3.12 12.52
C VAL A 339 -6.40 -2.38 11.19
N LEU A 340 -5.32 -2.38 10.38
CA LEU A 340 -5.20 -1.55 9.16
C LEU A 340 -5.32 -0.03 9.43
N HIS A 341 -4.93 0.42 10.64
CA HIS A 341 -4.74 1.83 10.92
C HIS A 341 -3.60 2.40 10.06
N GLY A 342 -3.77 3.62 9.55
CA GLY A 342 -2.82 4.25 8.66
C GLY A 342 -2.97 3.88 7.19
N TYR A 343 -3.52 2.71 6.84
CA TYR A 343 -3.67 2.28 5.43
C TYR A 343 -4.91 2.89 4.74
N ALA A 344 -4.88 3.12 3.43
CA ALA A 344 -6.00 3.62 2.61
C ALA A 344 -6.94 2.46 2.21
N SER A 345 -6.35 1.36 1.75
CA SER A 345 -6.97 0.04 1.58
C SER A 345 -6.03 -1.05 2.10
N GLY A 346 -6.44 -2.32 2.09
CA GLY A 346 -5.55 -3.41 2.52
C GLY A 346 -6.31 -4.66 2.92
N ILE A 347 -5.56 -5.74 3.10
CA ILE A 347 -6.06 -7.04 3.52
C ILE A 347 -5.25 -7.57 4.69
N ARG A 348 -5.91 -8.29 5.61
CA ARG A 348 -5.27 -9.02 6.69
C ARG A 348 -6.06 -10.25 7.08
N VAL A 349 -5.37 -11.36 7.28
CA VAL A 349 -5.96 -12.54 7.91
C VAL A 349 -5.92 -12.35 9.43
N ILE A 350 -7.03 -12.57 10.10
CA ILE A 350 -7.18 -12.38 11.54
C ILE A 350 -7.87 -13.58 12.19
N ASP A 351 -7.51 -13.85 13.44
CA ASP A 351 -8.11 -14.89 14.26
C ASP A 351 -9.47 -14.43 14.79
N SER A 352 -10.36 -15.37 15.16
CA SER A 352 -11.76 -15.15 15.58
C SER A 352 -11.90 -14.46 16.92
#